data_AF-A0AAU1S3W7-F1
#
_entry.id   AF-A0AAU1S3W7-F1
#
_cell.length_a   1.000
_cell.length_b   1.000
_cell.length_c   1.000
_cell.angle_alpha   90.00
_cell.angle_beta   90.00
_cell.angle_gamma   90.00
#
_symmetry.space_group_name_H-M   'P 1'
#
loop_
_entity.id
_entity.type
_entity.pdbx_description
1 polymer ?
#
loop_
_entity_poly.entity_id
_entity_poly.type
_entity_poly.pdbx_seq_one_letter_code
_entity_poly.pdbx_strand_id
1 'polypeptide(L)'
;MYVMLTGVAALWGAATGLLVPRAAYRFSVEPEDAWRDTCPAGHPFSGVARGWLGSTWCAACATGASARTTAQSKTAAVPAPPDEPDGPAGSADASTGEGEGREGDTCAEPVARYAPAVLAPVATTLGCAALAAATGLRPELAVWLLLAPVAVLLATIDRRVHRLPDRLTLPLAGAAVVLLGGVALLPEHAGSWLSALLGGLALGGFYFLLFLINPNGMGFGDVKLALSLGVALGWYGWAVVFAGGFAGFVLGAVYGFGLVILRRAGRKTGIPFGPFMIAGALLGILFGGLAA
;
A
#
# COMPACT_ATOMS: atom_id res chain seq x y z
N MET A 1 11.78 23.76 -20.49
CA MET A 1 11.64 23.69 -19.03
C MET A 1 10.55 22.69 -18.60
N TYR A 2 9.31 22.84 -19.07
CA TYR A 2 8.21 21.90 -18.76
C TYR A 2 8.50 20.42 -19.06
N VAL A 3 9.04 20.09 -20.25
CA VAL A 3 9.39 18.70 -20.61
C VAL A 3 10.41 18.08 -19.64
N MET A 4 11.38 18.89 -19.18
CA MET A 4 12.39 18.42 -18.22
C MET A 4 11.78 18.17 -16.85
N LEU A 5 10.89 19.06 -16.39
CA LEU A 5 10.17 18.91 -15.12
C LEU A 5 9.28 17.66 -15.13
N THR A 6 8.50 17.46 -16.20
CA THR A 6 7.66 16.27 -16.37
C THR A 6 8.51 14.99 -16.44
N GLY A 7 9.66 15.03 -17.11
CA GLY A 7 10.61 13.93 -17.15
C GLY A 7 11.17 13.56 -15.77
N VAL A 8 11.58 14.55 -14.98
CA VAL A 8 12.06 14.35 -13.60
C VAL A 8 10.95 13.81 -12.70
N ALA A 9 9.73 14.35 -12.81
CA ALA A 9 8.58 13.87 -12.07
C ALA A 9 8.19 12.42 -12.44
N ALA A 10 8.28 12.06 -13.73
CA ALA A 10 8.06 10.70 -14.19
C ALA A 10 9.13 9.74 -13.64
N LEU A 11 10.41 10.13 -13.65
CA LEU A 11 11.50 9.34 -13.06
C LEU A 11 11.31 9.14 -11.56
N TRP A 12 10.92 10.19 -10.84
CA TRP A 12 10.56 10.12 -9.43
C TRP A 12 9.38 9.17 -9.19
N GLY A 13 8.32 9.28 -9.97
CA GLY A 13 7.15 8.40 -9.92
C GLY A 13 7.50 6.94 -10.21
N ALA A 14 8.38 6.69 -11.18
CA ALA A 14 8.86 5.34 -11.49
C ALA A 14 9.69 4.76 -10.34
N ALA A 15 10.64 5.52 -9.81
CA ALA A 15 11.49 5.10 -8.70
C ALA A 15 10.68 4.79 -7.44
N THR A 16 9.77 5.68 -7.04
CA THR A 16 8.89 5.48 -5.88
C THR A 16 7.87 4.37 -6.09
N GLY A 17 7.37 4.23 -7.33
CA GLY A 17 6.43 3.18 -7.72
C GLY A 17 6.97 1.77 -7.58
N LEU A 18 8.28 1.57 -7.80
CA LEU A 18 8.95 0.28 -7.59
C LEU A 18 8.93 -0.17 -6.12
N LEU A 19 8.77 0.75 -5.18
CA LEU A 19 8.70 0.47 -3.74
C LEU A 19 7.30 0.03 -3.29
N VAL A 20 6.26 0.38 -4.06
CA VAL A 20 4.85 0.14 -3.70
C VAL A 20 4.52 -1.35 -3.55
N PRO A 21 4.90 -2.27 -4.47
CA PRO A 21 4.58 -3.70 -4.35
C PRO A 21 4.98 -4.34 -3.02
N ARG A 22 6.17 -4.02 -2.52
CA ARG A 22 6.73 -4.60 -1.31
C ARG A 22 6.09 -4.04 -0.05
N ALA A 23 5.91 -2.72 0.00
CA ALA A 23 5.17 -2.06 1.06
C ALA A 23 3.71 -2.56 1.12
N ALA A 24 3.04 -2.67 -0.03
CA ALA A 24 1.67 -3.16 -0.10
C ALA A 24 1.54 -4.58 0.45
N TYR A 25 2.48 -5.49 0.10
CA TYR A 25 2.48 -6.86 0.65
C TYR A 25 2.66 -6.88 2.17
N ARG A 26 3.56 -6.05 2.71
CA ARG A 26 3.81 -5.94 4.16
C ARG A 26 2.58 -5.49 4.94
N PHE A 27 1.82 -4.55 4.38
CA PHE A 27 0.61 -4.01 5.00
C PHE A 27 -0.66 -4.81 4.71
N SER A 28 -0.62 -5.78 3.79
CA SER A 28 -1.77 -6.63 3.44
C SER A 28 -1.92 -7.78 4.45
N VAL A 29 -2.23 -7.46 5.70
CA VAL A 29 -2.50 -8.41 6.79
C VAL A 29 -3.87 -8.18 7.40
N GLU A 30 -4.42 -9.23 8.02
CA GLU A 30 -5.68 -9.14 8.75
C GLU A 30 -5.55 -8.18 9.95
N PRO A 31 -6.67 -7.63 10.47
CA PRO A 31 -6.64 -6.61 11.52
C PRO A 31 -5.96 -7.05 12.82
N GLU A 32 -6.15 -8.31 13.20
CA GLU A 32 -5.56 -8.97 14.36
C GLU A 32 -4.08 -9.36 14.17
N ASP A 33 -3.61 -9.43 12.93
CA ASP A 33 -2.26 -9.89 12.62
C ASP A 33 -1.21 -8.79 12.67
N ALA A 34 -0.01 -9.16 13.13
CA ALA A 34 1.17 -8.32 12.98
C ALA A 34 1.52 -8.14 11.50
N TRP A 35 2.07 -6.97 11.16
CA TRP A 35 2.55 -6.71 9.80
C TRP A 35 3.61 -7.71 9.38
N ARG A 36 3.55 -8.15 8.11
CA ARG A 36 4.52 -9.13 7.60
C ARG A 36 5.93 -8.55 7.67
N ASP A 37 6.81 -9.23 8.35
CA ASP A 37 8.24 -8.96 8.41
C ASP A 37 9.05 -10.01 7.63
N THR A 38 8.39 -11.05 7.13
CA THR A 38 8.94 -12.11 6.31
C THR A 38 8.31 -12.15 4.91
N CYS A 39 9.03 -12.75 3.97
CA CYS A 39 8.51 -13.06 2.64
C CYS A 39 7.59 -14.29 2.68
N PRO A 40 6.86 -14.60 1.59
CA PRO A 40 6.00 -15.79 1.52
C PRO A 40 6.70 -17.12 1.83
N ALA A 41 8.03 -17.17 1.65
CA ALA A 41 8.87 -18.33 1.95
C ALA A 41 9.61 -18.20 3.30
N GLY A 42 9.13 -17.35 4.23
CA GLY A 42 9.65 -17.25 5.60
C GLY A 42 10.94 -16.45 5.78
N HIS A 43 11.57 -15.94 4.72
CA HIS A 43 12.80 -15.14 4.85
C HIS A 43 12.52 -13.76 5.44
N PRO A 44 13.25 -13.30 6.47
CA PRO A 44 13.07 -11.96 7.03
C PRO A 44 13.46 -10.88 6.01
N PHE A 45 12.74 -9.75 6.03
CA PHE A 45 13.11 -8.58 5.25
C PHE A 45 14.41 -7.96 5.78
N SER A 46 15.54 -8.41 5.24
CA SER A 46 16.87 -7.83 5.47
C SER A 46 17.20 -6.73 4.45
N GLY A 47 18.11 -5.82 4.81
CA GLY A 47 18.61 -4.74 3.93
C GLY A 47 18.28 -3.32 4.41
N VAL A 48 18.48 -2.33 3.52
CA VAL A 48 18.30 -0.90 3.81
C VAL A 48 16.90 -0.62 4.35
N ALA A 49 16.83 0.16 5.44
CA ALA A 49 15.60 0.49 6.14
C ALA A 49 14.80 -0.77 6.57
N ARG A 50 15.44 -1.85 7.01
CA ARG A 50 14.79 -3.15 7.36
C ARG A 50 14.06 -3.80 6.17
N GLY A 51 14.68 -3.71 5.00
CA GLY A 51 14.18 -4.29 3.76
C GLY A 51 12.88 -3.66 3.26
N TRP A 52 12.64 -2.36 3.53
CA TRP A 52 11.54 -1.61 2.93
C TRP A 52 11.84 -1.18 1.50
N LEU A 53 13.10 -0.86 1.23
CA LEU A 53 13.61 -0.47 -0.07
C LEU A 53 14.19 -1.72 -0.75
N GLY A 54 13.64 -2.14 -1.88
CA GLY A 54 14.14 -3.31 -2.59
C GLY A 54 13.27 -3.78 -3.74
N SER A 55 13.75 -4.80 -4.45
CA SER A 55 13.06 -5.40 -5.60
C SER A 55 11.71 -6.02 -5.23
N THR A 56 10.90 -6.26 -6.25
CA THR A 56 9.57 -6.90 -6.16
C THR A 56 9.61 -8.40 -5.84
N TRP A 57 10.81 -8.95 -5.65
CA TRP A 57 11.08 -10.32 -5.26
C TRP A 57 11.98 -10.37 -4.01
N CYS A 58 11.96 -11.48 -3.30
CA CYS A 58 12.92 -11.73 -2.24
C CYS A 58 14.28 -12.12 -2.84
N ALA A 59 15.36 -11.41 -2.48
CA ALA A 59 16.70 -11.72 -2.97
C ALA A 59 17.18 -13.12 -2.54
N ALA A 60 16.88 -13.54 -1.31
CA ALA A 60 17.22 -14.87 -0.80
C ALA A 60 16.50 -15.99 -1.58
N CYS A 61 15.22 -15.78 -1.94
CA CYS A 61 14.48 -16.68 -2.80
C CYS A 61 15.03 -16.70 -4.23
N ALA A 62 15.49 -15.56 -4.75
CA ALA A 62 16.06 -15.46 -6.09
C ALA A 62 17.43 -16.13 -6.20
N THR A 63 18.23 -16.17 -5.13
CA THR A 63 19.53 -16.84 -5.10
C THR A 63 19.45 -18.33 -4.69
N GLY A 64 18.26 -18.86 -4.38
CA GLY A 64 18.09 -20.25 -3.95
C GLY A 64 18.85 -20.58 -2.66
N ALA A 65 19.06 -19.60 -1.78
CA ALA A 65 19.84 -19.76 -0.56
C ALA A 65 19.00 -20.50 0.49
N SER A 66 18.81 -21.81 0.28
CA SER A 66 18.34 -22.73 1.31
C SER A 66 19.24 -22.60 2.54
N ALA A 67 18.61 -22.49 3.69
CA ALA A 67 19.23 -22.31 4.99
C ALA A 67 20.32 -23.37 5.24
N ARG A 68 21.58 -22.95 5.32
CA ARG A 68 22.68 -23.76 5.85
C ARG A 68 23.14 -23.35 7.27
N THR A 69 22.45 -22.43 7.93
CA THR A 69 22.99 -21.80 9.15
C THR A 69 22.48 -22.39 10.47
N THR A 70 21.75 -23.50 10.50
CA THR A 70 21.28 -24.10 11.77
C THR A 70 21.63 -25.57 11.98
N ALA A 71 22.47 -26.19 11.15
CA ALA A 71 22.86 -27.60 11.31
C ALA A 71 24.22 -27.84 12.01
N GLN A 72 25.02 -26.81 12.33
CA GLN A 72 26.38 -27.02 12.86
C GLN A 72 26.58 -26.80 14.37
N SER A 73 25.52 -26.58 15.16
CA SER A 73 25.67 -26.40 16.63
C SER A 73 25.37 -27.64 17.48
N LYS A 74 25.03 -28.79 16.88
CA LYS A 74 24.71 -30.02 17.63
C LYS A 74 25.47 -31.25 17.12
N THR A 75 26.80 -31.11 17.05
CA THR A 75 27.70 -32.28 17.00
C THR A 75 28.98 -31.95 17.75
N ALA A 76 28.83 -31.69 19.06
CA ALA A 76 29.95 -31.78 19.99
C ALA A 76 29.81 -33.12 20.74
N ALA A 77 30.85 -33.93 20.59
CA ALA A 77 30.98 -35.32 20.99
C ALA A 77 30.80 -35.58 22.51
N VAL A 78 30.33 -36.78 22.84
CA VAL A 78 30.57 -37.45 24.13
C VAL A 78 31.03 -38.89 23.83
N PRO A 79 32.17 -39.36 24.38
CA PRO A 79 32.72 -40.68 24.08
C PRO A 79 32.08 -41.79 24.94
N ALA A 80 32.10 -43.01 24.40
CA ALA A 80 31.54 -44.24 24.99
C ALA A 80 32.43 -44.86 26.10
N PRO A 81 31.83 -45.65 27.01
CA PRO A 81 32.50 -46.79 27.65
C PRO A 81 31.68 -48.13 27.54
N PRO A 82 32.25 -49.28 27.95
CA PRO A 82 32.10 -50.58 27.26
C PRO A 82 31.26 -51.66 27.99
N ASP A 83 30.98 -52.76 27.25
CA ASP A 83 30.75 -54.20 27.59
C ASP A 83 29.90 -54.55 28.84
N GLU A 84 28.92 -55.47 28.90
CA GLU A 84 28.71 -56.80 28.30
C GLU A 84 27.26 -57.31 28.68
N PRO A 85 26.81 -58.58 28.51
CA PRO A 85 25.48 -58.93 28.01
C PRO A 85 24.53 -59.62 29.02
N ASP A 86 23.23 -59.77 28.66
CA ASP A 86 22.37 -60.95 28.92
C ASP A 86 20.91 -60.68 28.49
N GLY A 87 20.33 -61.57 27.68
CA GLY A 87 18.95 -61.47 27.14
C GLY A 87 17.87 -62.04 28.08
N PRO A 88 16.73 -62.58 27.58
CA PRO A 88 16.00 -62.30 26.34
C PRO A 88 14.46 -62.10 26.55
N ALA A 89 13.76 -61.92 25.42
CA ALA A 89 12.34 -62.24 25.15
C ALA A 89 11.25 -61.20 25.51
N GLY A 90 10.58 -60.73 24.45
CA GLY A 90 9.33 -59.96 24.52
C GLY A 90 8.88 -59.45 23.16
N SER A 91 8.24 -60.34 22.40
CA SER A 91 7.48 -60.18 21.15
C SER A 91 6.97 -58.80 20.72
N ALA A 92 7.14 -58.55 19.41
CA ALA A 92 6.16 -58.03 18.45
C ALA A 92 5.49 -56.67 18.74
N ASP A 93 5.82 -55.65 17.93
CA ASP A 93 4.96 -55.33 16.78
C ASP A 93 5.61 -54.25 15.89
N ALA A 94 5.62 -54.53 14.60
CA ALA A 94 5.96 -53.59 13.56
C ALA A 94 4.75 -52.68 13.32
N SER A 95 4.85 -51.43 13.75
CA SER A 95 4.06 -50.35 13.18
C SER A 95 4.96 -49.12 13.05
N THR A 96 5.32 -48.87 11.80
CA THR A 96 5.89 -47.63 11.27
C THR A 96 5.31 -46.41 11.96
N GLY A 97 6.11 -45.78 12.83
CA GLY A 97 5.87 -44.41 13.27
C GLY A 97 6.10 -43.50 12.07
N GLU A 98 5.01 -43.14 11.40
CA GLU A 98 4.97 -42.05 10.44
C GLU A 98 5.46 -40.80 11.16
N GLY A 99 6.72 -40.45 10.89
CA GLY A 99 7.32 -39.21 11.35
C GLY A 99 6.47 -38.07 10.85
N GLU A 100 5.97 -37.28 11.80
CA GLU A 100 5.23 -36.05 11.60
C GLU A 100 5.94 -35.21 10.53
N GLY A 101 5.35 -35.22 9.34
CA GLY A 101 5.83 -34.52 8.17
C GLY A 101 5.91 -33.04 8.50
N ARG A 102 7.13 -32.54 8.62
CA ARG A 102 7.46 -31.13 8.70
C ARG A 102 7.12 -30.49 7.36
N GLU A 103 5.85 -30.14 7.21
CA GLU A 103 5.25 -29.47 6.06
C GLU A 103 5.94 -28.11 5.82
N GLY A 104 6.63 -27.99 4.67
CA GLY A 104 6.81 -26.70 3.98
C GLY A 104 8.16 -26.00 4.07
N ASP A 105 9.27 -26.66 3.69
CA ASP A 105 10.56 -25.98 3.42
C ASP A 105 10.96 -26.06 1.93
N THR A 106 9.95 -26.03 1.06
CA THR A 106 10.15 -25.96 -0.39
C THR A 106 9.62 -24.63 -0.90
N CYS A 107 10.47 -23.90 -1.64
CA CYS A 107 10.04 -22.84 -2.55
C CYS A 107 9.23 -23.45 -3.70
N ALA A 108 8.12 -24.11 -3.40
CA ALA A 108 7.25 -24.76 -4.37
C ALA A 108 6.24 -23.72 -4.89
N GLU A 109 6.74 -22.69 -5.59
CA GLU A 109 6.05 -21.87 -6.62
C GLU A 109 7.07 -20.88 -7.23
N PRO A 110 6.96 -20.51 -8.53
CA PRO A 110 8.00 -19.77 -9.23
C PRO A 110 8.09 -18.32 -8.74
N VAL A 111 9.13 -18.02 -7.96
CA VAL A 111 9.54 -16.66 -7.54
C VAL A 111 8.39 -15.85 -6.93
N ALA A 112 8.14 -16.00 -5.63
CA ALA A 112 7.11 -15.26 -4.89
C ALA A 112 7.23 -13.74 -5.10
N ARG A 113 6.49 -13.21 -6.09
CA ARG A 113 6.38 -11.78 -6.38
C ARG A 113 5.37 -11.17 -5.41
N TYR A 114 5.75 -10.09 -4.73
CA TYR A 114 4.86 -9.40 -3.79
C TYR A 114 3.60 -8.81 -4.45
N ALA A 115 3.63 -8.60 -5.78
CA ALA A 115 2.54 -8.03 -6.58
C ALA A 115 2.78 -8.23 -8.09
N PRO A 116 1.76 -8.04 -8.95
CA PRO A 116 2.01 -7.65 -10.33
C PRO A 116 2.85 -6.35 -10.32
N ALA A 117 4.10 -6.47 -10.73
CA ALA A 117 5.14 -5.46 -10.55
C ALA A 117 4.94 -4.18 -11.39
N VAL A 118 3.97 -4.15 -12.31
CA VAL A 118 3.89 -3.12 -13.36
C VAL A 118 2.82 -2.07 -13.08
N LEU A 119 1.68 -2.44 -12.48
CA LEU A 119 0.56 -1.50 -12.32
C LEU A 119 0.88 -0.34 -11.39
N ALA A 120 1.51 -0.59 -10.24
CA ALA A 120 1.83 0.46 -9.28
C ALA A 120 2.89 1.44 -9.82
N PRO A 121 4.02 0.99 -10.42
CA PRO A 121 4.97 1.90 -11.06
C PRO A 121 4.39 2.70 -12.21
N VAL A 122 3.56 2.09 -13.06
CA VAL A 122 2.91 2.82 -14.16
C VAL A 122 1.95 3.87 -13.61
N ALA A 123 1.14 3.53 -12.61
CA ALA A 123 0.20 4.47 -11.99
C ALA A 123 0.91 5.64 -11.30
N THR A 124 1.98 5.41 -10.54
CA THR A 124 2.75 6.48 -9.91
C THR A 124 3.48 7.35 -10.94
N THR A 125 4.07 6.74 -11.98
CA THR A 125 4.76 7.47 -13.06
C THR A 125 3.79 8.39 -13.79
N LEU A 126 2.66 7.86 -14.24
CA LEU A 126 1.64 8.64 -14.95
C LEU A 126 1.02 9.71 -14.04
N GLY A 127 0.73 9.37 -12.77
CA GLY A 127 0.21 10.33 -11.80
C GLY A 127 1.17 11.49 -11.56
N CYS A 128 2.44 11.21 -11.30
CA CYS A 128 3.47 12.25 -11.08
C CYS A 128 3.71 13.10 -12.33
N ALA A 129 3.74 12.47 -13.52
CA ALA A 129 3.89 13.19 -14.79
C ALA A 129 2.70 14.11 -15.06
N ALA A 130 1.47 13.63 -14.85
CA ALA A 130 0.26 14.42 -15.03
C ALA A 130 0.20 15.59 -14.04
N LEU A 131 0.54 15.37 -12.78
CA LEU A 131 0.61 16.42 -11.76
C LEU A 131 1.64 17.49 -12.14
N ALA A 132 2.85 17.09 -12.56
CA ALA A 132 3.87 18.03 -13.02
C ALA A 132 3.45 18.82 -14.28
N ALA A 133 2.72 18.18 -15.19
CA ALA A 133 2.18 18.86 -16.37
C ALA A 133 1.07 19.86 -16.03
N ALA A 134 0.23 19.55 -15.04
CA ALA A 134 -0.89 20.40 -14.63
C ALA A 134 -0.46 21.56 -13.71
N THR A 135 0.48 21.34 -12.80
CA THR A 135 0.85 22.36 -11.79
C THR A 135 2.07 23.19 -12.18
N GLY A 136 2.88 22.74 -13.15
CA GLY A 136 4.11 23.44 -13.53
C GLY A 136 5.10 23.60 -12.37
N LEU A 137 5.87 24.69 -12.37
CA LEU A 137 6.93 24.95 -11.37
C LEU A 137 6.41 25.47 -10.01
N ARG A 138 5.09 25.51 -9.81
CA ARG A 138 4.50 26.03 -8.58
C ARG A 138 4.93 25.18 -7.39
N PRO A 139 5.19 25.78 -6.22
CA PRO A 139 5.80 25.11 -5.07
C PRO A 139 4.99 23.90 -4.55
N GLU A 140 3.67 23.89 -4.73
CA GLU A 140 2.83 22.75 -4.34
C GLU A 140 3.09 21.47 -5.15
N LEU A 141 3.76 21.54 -6.31
CA LEU A 141 4.16 20.34 -7.05
C LEU A 141 5.01 19.41 -6.19
N ALA A 142 5.92 19.95 -5.38
CA ALA A 142 6.75 19.16 -4.49
C ALA A 142 5.89 18.35 -3.51
N VAL A 143 4.80 18.94 -3.01
CA VAL A 143 3.85 18.27 -2.13
C VAL A 143 3.13 17.16 -2.87
N TRP A 144 2.65 17.40 -4.09
CA TRP A 144 1.96 16.38 -4.89
C TRP A 144 2.86 15.20 -5.24
N LEU A 145 4.14 15.43 -5.56
CA LEU A 145 5.11 14.38 -5.85
C LEU A 145 5.45 13.53 -4.62
N LEU A 146 5.30 14.07 -3.41
CA LEU A 146 5.48 13.32 -2.16
C LEU A 146 4.21 12.54 -1.78
N LEU A 147 3.02 13.12 -1.96
CA LEU A 147 1.76 12.49 -1.58
C LEU A 147 1.29 11.42 -2.59
N ALA A 148 1.53 11.61 -3.89
CA ALA A 148 1.01 10.72 -4.94
C ALA A 148 1.48 9.26 -4.81
N PRO A 149 2.77 8.95 -4.53
CA PRO A 149 3.20 7.56 -4.32
C PRO A 149 2.54 6.89 -3.13
N VAL A 150 2.31 7.64 -2.04
CA VAL A 150 1.62 7.14 -0.84
C VAL A 150 0.13 6.90 -1.12
N ALA A 151 -0.51 7.77 -1.91
CA ALA A 151 -1.88 7.56 -2.36
C ALA A 151 -1.99 6.29 -3.22
N VAL A 152 -1.08 6.06 -4.18
CA VAL A 152 -1.08 4.82 -4.97
C VAL A 152 -0.82 3.58 -4.09
N LEU A 153 0.05 3.69 -3.08
CA LEU A 153 0.24 2.63 -2.10
C LEU A 153 -1.05 2.31 -1.33
N LEU A 154 -1.74 3.33 -0.81
CA LEU A 154 -3.02 3.16 -0.12
C LEU A 154 -4.09 2.55 -1.03
N ALA A 155 -4.21 3.00 -2.28
CA ALA A 155 -5.12 2.41 -3.26
C ALA A 155 -4.79 0.93 -3.53
N THR A 156 -3.51 0.57 -3.57
CA THR A 156 -3.06 -0.81 -3.79
C THR A 156 -3.37 -1.70 -2.58
N ILE A 157 -3.20 -1.18 -1.35
CA ILE A 157 -3.54 -1.89 -0.12
C ILE A 157 -5.07 -2.06 -0.02
N ASP A 158 -5.83 -0.99 -0.24
CA ASP A 158 -7.29 -1.03 -0.17
C ASP A 158 -7.88 -2.03 -1.17
N ARG A 159 -7.37 -2.07 -2.40
CA ARG A 159 -7.79 -3.06 -3.40
C ARG A 159 -7.55 -4.52 -2.97
N ARG A 160 -6.56 -4.77 -2.12
CA ARG A 160 -6.17 -6.15 -1.71
C ARG A 160 -6.88 -6.63 -0.47
N VAL A 161 -6.97 -5.76 0.54
CA VAL A 161 -7.44 -6.15 1.88
C VAL A 161 -8.62 -5.30 2.36
N HIS A 162 -9.13 -4.38 1.53
CA HIS A 162 -10.28 -3.51 1.83
C HIS A 162 -10.09 -2.78 3.17
N ARG A 163 -8.85 -2.37 3.44
CA ARG A 163 -8.42 -1.76 4.70
C ARG A 163 -7.38 -0.69 4.42
N LEU A 164 -7.55 0.47 5.04
CA LEU A 164 -6.54 1.53 5.04
C LEU A 164 -5.86 1.61 6.41
N PRO A 165 -4.53 1.38 6.50
CA PRO A 165 -3.82 1.42 7.75
C PRO A 165 -3.63 2.86 8.25
N ASP A 166 -4.00 3.09 9.51
CA ASP A 166 -3.89 4.38 10.20
C ASP A 166 -2.46 4.94 10.21
N ARG A 167 -1.47 4.05 10.26
CA ARG A 167 -0.05 4.41 10.23
C ARG A 167 0.38 5.04 8.89
N LEU A 168 -0.43 4.97 7.84
CA LEU A 168 -0.21 5.66 6.57
C LEU A 168 -1.17 6.83 6.37
N THR A 169 -2.45 6.67 6.70
CA THR A 169 -3.47 7.70 6.44
C THR A 169 -3.34 8.93 7.35
N LEU A 170 -3.04 8.76 8.64
CA LEU A 170 -2.88 9.89 9.56
C LEU A 170 -1.62 10.71 9.25
N PRO A 171 -0.44 10.10 9.02
CA PRO A 171 0.73 10.87 8.56
C PRO A 171 0.49 11.54 7.21
N LEU A 172 -0.27 10.92 6.29
CA LEU A 172 -0.61 11.54 5.01
C LEU A 172 -1.44 12.82 5.21
N ALA A 173 -2.46 12.78 6.07
CA ALA A 173 -3.27 13.96 6.39
C ALA A 173 -2.42 15.06 7.06
N GLY A 174 -1.60 14.70 8.05
CA GLY A 174 -0.70 15.63 8.72
C GLY A 174 0.33 16.24 7.78
N ALA A 175 0.96 15.41 6.93
CA ALA A 175 1.91 15.86 5.93
C ALA A 175 1.25 16.80 4.91
N ALA A 176 0.04 16.50 4.44
CA ALA A 176 -0.68 17.39 3.53
C ALA A 176 -0.90 18.78 4.16
N VAL A 177 -1.37 18.84 5.41
CA VAL A 177 -1.60 20.12 6.11
C VAL A 177 -0.30 20.89 6.34
N VAL A 178 0.74 20.21 6.83
CA VAL A 178 2.02 20.84 7.18
C VAL A 178 2.78 21.31 5.93
N LEU A 179 2.85 20.46 4.91
CA LEU A 179 3.58 20.79 3.68
C LEU A 179 2.86 21.90 2.90
N LEU A 180 1.53 21.84 2.77
CA LEU A 180 0.76 22.92 2.15
C LEU A 180 0.81 24.21 2.98
N GLY A 181 0.87 24.11 4.30
CA GLY A 181 1.11 25.26 5.18
C GLY A 181 2.47 25.91 4.93
N GLY A 182 3.51 25.11 4.73
CA GLY A 182 4.83 25.59 4.33
C GLY A 182 4.83 26.24 2.94
N VAL A 183 4.12 25.65 1.98
CA VAL A 183 3.94 26.21 0.63
C VAL A 183 3.20 27.55 0.66
N ALA A 184 2.23 27.72 1.56
CA ALA A 184 1.51 28.98 1.72
C ALA A 184 2.40 30.15 2.18
N LEU A 185 3.63 29.88 2.62
CA LEU A 185 4.62 30.91 2.97
C LEU A 185 5.50 31.31 1.79
N LEU A 186 5.45 30.57 0.68
CA LEU A 186 6.27 30.81 -0.51
C LEU A 186 5.53 31.72 -1.51
N PRO A 187 6.25 32.61 -2.22
CA PRO A 187 5.66 33.37 -3.31
C PRO A 187 5.21 32.45 -4.46
N GLU A 188 4.26 32.90 -5.29
CA GLU A 188 3.73 32.19 -6.47
C GLU A 188 2.88 30.94 -6.19
N HIS A 189 2.38 30.75 -4.96
CA HIS A 189 1.46 29.65 -4.68
C HIS A 189 0.06 29.91 -5.28
N ALA A 190 -0.57 28.88 -5.81
CA ALA A 190 -1.89 28.99 -6.43
C ALA A 190 -3.09 28.83 -5.46
N GLY A 191 -2.85 28.35 -4.23
CA GLY A 191 -3.92 27.90 -3.34
C GLY A 191 -4.07 28.66 -2.03
N SER A 192 -5.10 28.29 -1.27
CA SER A 192 -5.38 28.85 0.06
C SER A 192 -5.31 27.77 1.13
N TRP A 193 -4.47 27.99 2.15
CA TRP A 193 -4.32 27.06 3.27
C TRP A 193 -5.59 26.93 4.10
N LEU A 194 -6.33 28.03 4.31
CA LEU A 194 -7.61 27.98 5.01
C LEU A 194 -8.63 27.14 4.23
N SER A 195 -8.69 27.31 2.91
CA SER A 195 -9.55 26.51 2.05
C SER A 195 -9.15 25.02 2.07
N ALA A 196 -7.86 24.71 2.16
CA ALA A 196 -7.38 23.34 2.35
C ALA A 196 -7.89 22.74 3.66
N LEU A 197 -7.76 23.45 4.79
CA LEU A 197 -8.25 22.96 6.09
C LEU A 197 -9.78 22.74 6.07
N LEU A 198 -10.53 23.71 5.53
CA LEU A 198 -11.98 23.60 5.41
C LEU A 198 -12.41 22.49 4.45
N GLY A 199 -11.69 22.29 3.35
CA GLY A 199 -11.92 21.18 2.41
C GLY A 199 -11.69 19.83 3.07
N GLY A 200 -10.64 19.71 3.90
CA GLY A 200 -10.38 18.52 4.72
C GLY A 200 -11.51 18.23 5.69
N LEU A 201 -11.93 19.23 6.47
CA LEU A 201 -13.03 19.11 7.43
C LEU A 201 -14.36 18.81 6.74
N ALA A 202 -14.65 19.46 5.62
CA ALA A 202 -15.89 19.26 4.88
C ALA A 202 -15.97 17.84 4.28
N LEU A 203 -14.92 17.40 3.57
CA LEU A 203 -14.92 16.07 2.95
C LEU A 203 -14.82 14.98 4.02
N GLY A 204 -13.92 15.13 5.00
CA GLY A 204 -13.82 14.21 6.14
C GLY A 204 -15.12 14.12 6.93
N GLY A 205 -15.74 15.25 7.25
CA GLY A 205 -17.02 15.32 7.96
C GLY A 205 -18.18 14.70 7.17
N PHE A 206 -18.21 14.90 5.85
CA PHE A 206 -19.19 14.27 4.98
C PHE A 206 -19.08 12.74 4.99
N TYR A 207 -17.87 12.20 4.83
CA TYR A 207 -17.65 10.74 4.90
C TYR A 207 -17.89 10.20 6.31
N PHE A 208 -17.56 10.96 7.34
CA PHE A 208 -17.87 10.58 8.72
C PHE A 208 -19.38 10.50 8.95
N LEU A 209 -20.16 11.44 8.41
CA LEU A 209 -21.62 11.39 8.47
C LEU A 209 -22.18 10.17 7.72
N LEU A 210 -21.65 9.86 6.54
CA LEU A 210 -22.02 8.63 5.81
C LEU A 210 -21.72 7.37 6.62
N PHE A 211 -20.56 7.34 7.29
CA PHE A 211 -20.19 6.25 8.19
C PHE A 211 -21.16 6.11 9.37
N LEU A 212 -21.61 7.23 9.97
CA LEU A 212 -22.59 7.19 11.05
C LEU A 212 -23.97 6.69 10.60
N ILE A 213 -24.39 7.05 9.38
CA ILE A 213 -25.67 6.62 8.81
C ILE A 213 -25.62 5.14 8.41
N ASN A 214 -24.52 4.68 7.84
CA ASN A 214 -24.36 3.30 7.38
C ASN A 214 -22.97 2.73 7.72
N PRO A 215 -22.74 2.33 8.98
CA PRO A 215 -21.43 1.84 9.42
C PRO A 215 -21.04 0.51 8.78
N ASN A 216 -22.02 -0.25 8.26
CA ASN A 216 -21.77 -1.50 7.55
C ASN A 216 -21.44 -1.29 6.07
N GLY A 217 -21.74 -0.11 5.51
CA GLY A 217 -21.55 0.20 4.09
C GLY A 217 -20.23 0.89 3.77
N MET A 218 -19.59 1.53 4.76
CA MET A 218 -18.39 2.34 4.56
C MET A 218 -17.35 2.06 5.64
N GLY A 219 -16.09 1.88 5.26
CA GLY A 219 -15.01 1.67 6.20
C GLY A 219 -14.57 2.98 6.86
N PHE A 220 -14.21 2.94 8.15
CA PHE A 220 -13.62 4.11 8.81
C PHE A 220 -12.29 4.56 8.18
N GLY A 221 -11.63 3.67 7.42
CA GLY A 221 -10.45 3.99 6.61
C GLY A 221 -10.74 5.03 5.52
N ASP A 222 -11.92 4.98 4.89
CA ASP A 222 -12.32 5.92 3.84
C ASP A 222 -12.53 7.33 4.40
N VAL A 223 -13.05 7.44 5.63
CA VAL A 223 -13.20 8.73 6.34
C VAL A 223 -11.85 9.40 6.58
N LYS A 224 -10.83 8.63 6.99
CA LYS A 224 -9.47 9.14 7.21
C LYS A 224 -8.82 9.56 5.90
N LEU A 225 -9.03 8.79 4.84
CA LEU A 225 -8.56 9.14 3.51
C LEU A 225 -9.25 10.42 3.01
N ALA A 226 -10.57 10.53 3.18
CA ALA A 226 -11.35 11.72 2.82
C ALA A 226 -10.79 13.00 3.47
N LEU A 227 -10.32 12.93 4.71
CA LEU A 227 -9.66 14.06 5.37
C LEU A 227 -8.42 14.51 4.58
N SER A 228 -7.51 13.59 4.26
CA SER A 228 -6.29 13.91 3.51
C SER A 228 -6.57 14.41 2.08
N LEU A 229 -7.53 13.79 1.38
CA LEU A 229 -7.92 14.18 0.03
C LEU A 229 -8.67 15.51 0.02
N GLY A 230 -9.48 15.79 1.04
CA GLY A 230 -10.19 17.05 1.21
C GLY A 230 -9.23 18.20 1.43
N VAL A 231 -8.15 17.98 2.19
CA VAL A 231 -7.06 18.98 2.34
C VAL A 231 -6.41 19.26 0.99
N ALA A 232 -6.07 18.19 0.26
CA ALA A 232 -5.44 18.32 -1.05
C ALA A 232 -6.32 19.06 -2.07
N LEU A 233 -7.61 18.73 -2.15
CA LEU A 233 -8.57 19.36 -3.05
C LEU A 233 -8.91 20.78 -2.61
N GLY A 234 -9.06 21.01 -1.31
CA GLY A 234 -9.40 22.30 -0.72
C GLY A 234 -8.36 23.37 -1.00
N TRP A 235 -7.10 22.98 -1.25
CA TRP A 235 -6.04 23.90 -1.67
C TRP A 235 -6.43 24.75 -2.88
N TYR A 236 -7.08 24.15 -3.88
CA TYR A 236 -7.53 24.82 -5.11
C TYR A 236 -8.95 25.38 -5.04
N GLY A 237 -9.60 25.30 -3.87
CA GLY A 237 -10.94 25.86 -3.63
C GLY A 237 -12.09 24.86 -3.67
N TRP A 238 -13.28 25.37 -3.33
CA TRP A 238 -14.49 24.56 -3.17
C TRP A 238 -14.94 23.85 -4.45
N ALA A 239 -14.82 24.50 -5.61
CA ALA A 239 -15.17 23.88 -6.88
C ALA A 239 -14.39 22.59 -7.12
N VAL A 240 -13.11 22.57 -6.73
CA VAL A 240 -12.23 21.40 -6.87
C VAL A 240 -12.57 20.32 -5.85
N VAL A 241 -12.92 20.70 -4.61
CA VAL A 241 -13.43 19.75 -3.59
C VAL A 241 -14.69 19.04 -4.10
N PHE A 242 -15.66 19.79 -4.61
CA PHE A 242 -16.89 19.21 -5.15
C PHE A 242 -16.62 18.37 -6.39
N ALA A 243 -15.86 18.88 -7.36
CA ALA A 243 -15.56 18.16 -8.60
C ALA A 243 -14.78 16.87 -8.33
N GLY A 244 -13.72 16.91 -7.51
CA GLY A 244 -12.90 15.74 -7.18
C GLY A 244 -13.65 14.72 -6.33
N GLY A 245 -14.40 15.17 -5.31
CA GLY A 245 -15.25 14.32 -4.49
C GLY A 245 -16.34 13.63 -5.32
N PHE A 246 -17.04 14.39 -6.16
CA PHE A 246 -18.07 13.88 -7.05
C PHE A 246 -17.50 12.91 -8.10
N ALA A 247 -16.35 13.22 -8.70
CA ALA A 247 -15.66 12.33 -9.63
C ALA A 247 -15.34 10.98 -8.97
N GLY A 248 -14.91 10.96 -7.71
CA GLY A 248 -14.68 9.73 -6.95
C GLY A 248 -15.95 8.88 -6.81
N PHE A 249 -17.08 9.51 -6.46
CA PHE A 249 -18.38 8.84 -6.41
C PHE A 249 -18.83 8.30 -7.77
N VAL A 250 -18.70 9.08 -8.84
CA VAL A 250 -19.07 8.64 -10.19
C VAL A 250 -18.22 7.45 -10.63
N LEU A 251 -16.90 7.49 -10.42
CA LEU A 251 -16.01 6.39 -10.75
C LEU A 251 -16.36 5.11 -9.97
N GLY A 252 -16.63 5.24 -8.67
CA GLY A 252 -17.07 4.12 -7.83
C GLY A 252 -18.43 3.56 -8.27
N ALA A 253 -19.39 4.43 -8.61
CA ALA A 253 -20.71 4.04 -9.08
C ALA A 253 -20.66 3.32 -10.42
N VAL A 254 -19.90 3.83 -11.40
CA VAL A 254 -19.71 3.18 -12.71
C VAL A 254 -19.05 1.81 -12.54
N TYR A 255 -18.04 1.70 -11.69
CA TYR A 255 -17.38 0.43 -11.42
C TYR A 255 -18.31 -0.58 -10.75
N GLY A 256 -19.03 -0.17 -9.70
CA GLY A 256 -19.98 -1.02 -8.99
C GLY A 256 -21.12 -1.47 -9.89
N PHE A 257 -21.69 -0.54 -10.66
CA PHE A 257 -22.75 -0.84 -11.64
C PHE A 257 -22.25 -1.81 -12.73
N GLY A 258 -21.04 -1.61 -13.23
CA GLY A 258 -20.40 -2.51 -14.19
C GLY A 258 -20.23 -3.93 -13.64
N LEU A 259 -19.81 -4.08 -12.38
CA LEU A 259 -19.71 -5.40 -11.74
C LEU A 259 -21.08 -6.09 -11.57
N VAL A 260 -22.13 -5.33 -11.26
CA VAL A 260 -23.50 -5.85 -11.14
C VAL A 260 -24.01 -6.32 -12.50
N ILE A 261 -23.82 -5.54 -13.57
CA ILE A 261 -24.22 -5.92 -14.94
C ILE A 261 -23.49 -7.20 -15.38
N LEU A 262 -22.17 -7.27 -15.14
CA LEU A 262 -21.38 -8.46 -15.46
C LEU A 262 -21.67 -9.66 -14.57
N ARG A 263 -22.60 -9.54 -13.60
CA ARG A 263 -22.93 -10.54 -12.57
C ARG A 263 -21.69 -11.04 -11.82
N ARG A 264 -20.64 -10.21 -11.73
CA ARG A 264 -19.39 -10.52 -11.05
C ARG A 264 -19.39 -10.07 -9.59
N ALA A 265 -20.40 -9.33 -9.14
CA ALA A 265 -20.63 -8.99 -7.74
C ALA A 265 -22.06 -9.33 -7.31
N GLY A 266 -22.21 -9.87 -6.10
CA GLY A 266 -23.48 -9.97 -5.40
C GLY A 266 -23.70 -8.77 -4.46
N ARG A 267 -24.90 -8.66 -3.87
CA ARG A 267 -25.25 -7.59 -2.91
C ARG A 267 -24.38 -7.57 -1.63
N LYS A 268 -23.57 -8.61 -1.40
CA LYS A 268 -22.68 -8.77 -0.24
C LYS A 268 -21.19 -8.61 -0.57
N THR A 269 -20.84 -8.38 -1.84
CA THR A 269 -19.44 -8.18 -2.23
C THR A 269 -19.03 -6.77 -1.85
N GLY A 270 -18.16 -6.62 -0.85
CA GLY A 270 -17.55 -5.33 -0.51
C GLY A 270 -16.73 -4.82 -1.70
N ILE A 271 -16.85 -3.54 -2.04
CA ILE A 271 -16.09 -2.90 -3.12
C ILE A 271 -15.10 -1.92 -2.46
N PRO A 272 -13.79 -1.99 -2.77
CA PRO A 272 -12.81 -1.07 -2.22
C PRO A 272 -13.05 0.33 -2.81
N PHE A 273 -13.41 1.28 -1.96
CA PHE A 273 -13.82 2.63 -2.38
C PHE A 273 -12.63 3.60 -2.47
N GLY A 274 -11.56 3.36 -1.70
CA GLY A 274 -10.37 4.21 -1.64
C GLY A 274 -9.71 4.51 -2.99
N PRO A 275 -9.50 3.53 -3.91
CA PRO A 275 -8.94 3.79 -5.23
C PRO A 275 -9.75 4.79 -6.05
N PHE A 276 -11.08 4.75 -5.96
CA PHE A 276 -11.96 5.67 -6.68
C PHE A 276 -11.91 7.07 -6.08
N MET A 277 -11.85 7.18 -4.75
CA MET A 277 -11.64 8.47 -4.08
C MET A 277 -10.32 9.10 -4.49
N ILE A 278 -9.23 8.33 -4.53
CA ILE A 278 -7.90 8.81 -4.93
C ILE A 278 -7.89 9.22 -6.41
N ALA A 279 -8.52 8.44 -7.29
CA ALA A 279 -8.64 8.79 -8.69
C ALA A 279 -9.45 10.08 -8.90
N GLY A 280 -10.58 10.23 -8.19
CA GLY A 280 -11.38 11.46 -8.21
C GLY A 280 -10.60 12.65 -7.69
N ALA A 281 -9.85 12.48 -6.60
CA ALA A 281 -9.01 13.54 -6.05
C ALA A 281 -7.88 13.94 -7.02
N LEU A 282 -7.24 12.98 -7.68
CA LEU A 282 -6.24 13.26 -8.72
C LEU A 282 -6.86 14.10 -9.85
N LEU A 283 -8.04 13.72 -10.37
CA LEU A 283 -8.73 14.49 -11.40
C LEU A 283 -9.06 15.91 -10.93
N GLY A 284 -9.53 16.06 -9.69
CA GLY A 284 -9.79 17.37 -9.09
C GLY A 284 -8.52 18.23 -9.00
N ILE A 285 -7.42 17.68 -8.52
CA ILE A 285 -6.12 18.38 -8.43
C ILE A 285 -5.60 18.76 -9.81
N LEU A 286 -5.74 17.89 -10.81
CA LEU A 286 -5.35 18.21 -12.19
C LEU A 286 -6.18 19.36 -12.75
N PHE A 287 -7.50 19.35 -12.51
CA PHE A 287 -8.38 20.44 -12.92
C PHE A 287 -8.05 21.75 -12.22
N GLY A 288 -7.87 21.72 -10.89
CA GLY A 288 -7.46 22.89 -10.11
C GLY A 288 -6.08 23.40 -10.52
N GLY A 289 -5.17 22.50 -10.85
CA GLY A 289 -3.84 22.84 -11.34
C GLY A 289 -3.87 23.55 -12.69
N LEU A 290 -4.65 23.05 -13.64
CA LEU A 290 -4.79 23.64 -14.97
C LEU A 290 -5.56 24.98 -14.97
N ALA A 291 -6.41 25.20 -13.97
CA ALA A 291 -7.27 26.38 -13.86
C ALA A 291 -6.67 27.54 -13.06
N ALA A 292 -5.54 27.33 -12.38
CA ALA A 292 -4.91 28.31 -11.48
C ALA A 292 -3.59 28.85 -12.04
#